data_AF-A0A9D1W5X7-F1
#
_entry.id   AF-A0A9D1W5X7-F1
#
_cell.length_a   1.000
_cell.length_b   1.000
_cell.length_c   1.000
_cell.angle_alpha   90.00
_cell.angle_beta   90.00
_cell.angle_gamma   90.00
#
_symmetry.space_group_name_H-M   'P 1'
#
loop_
_entity.id
_entity.type
_entity.pdbx_description
1 polymer ?
#
loop_
_entity_poly.entity_id
_entity_poly.type
_entity_poly.pdbx_seq_one_letter_code
_entity_poly.pdbx_strand_id
1 'polypeptide(L)'
;MAMSLSVLARSFADRADGGGLTREDGVTAVRSAADLVCGSCSRCGIYRDSVREDGYFLYYLLRAFEQKGKLTREDMPRNFLETCGQSGEYIEQLNRSLGRATMNLAWKNRFLESRDTVISQFRELAVILEEFARQMEAAADVTASGEKALRRVWRQKKIAVTRLLILEYENGQREVFAGLYATGGRCMTAKDACRLMGQALGGQWVPAREGRSVITRTEAAYRFVEEGKYRLVYGVAGQPKGGETVSGDSFTFHGGLPGQVVISLSDGMGSGETASRESGRVVELVEELLGTGFSPRAALKMVNTVLLLAGGEQHPATLDLACVDLYSGVLEMMKLGAAPTFVRGEDGVELLETGELPVGVVGGLEPVLLSKKLWEENWVILVSDGILDALPGDEKELVLREFLEGAQYGQPQQLAEDVLGFASSFGEARDDMTVLAVRVWKRD
;
A
#
# COMPACT_ATOMS: atom_id res chain seq x y z
N MET A 1 -8.80 1.34 -18.54
CA MET A 1 -7.44 1.29 -17.94
C MET A 1 -7.11 -0.10 -17.39
N ALA A 2 -7.94 -0.71 -16.52
CA ALA A 2 -7.72 -2.09 -16.04
C ALA A 2 -7.51 -3.13 -17.17
N MET A 3 -8.29 -3.04 -18.25
CA MET A 3 -8.11 -3.88 -19.45
C MET A 3 -6.77 -3.68 -20.17
N SER A 4 -6.19 -2.49 -20.12
CA SER A 4 -4.90 -2.19 -20.75
C SER A 4 -3.75 -2.77 -19.92
N LEU A 5 -3.84 -2.68 -18.59
CA LEU A 5 -2.88 -3.27 -17.66
C LEU A 5 -2.92 -4.81 -17.70
N SER A 6 -4.10 -5.40 -17.81
CA SER A 6 -4.24 -6.85 -17.95
C SER A 6 -3.69 -7.38 -19.28
N VAL A 7 -3.85 -6.62 -20.38
CA VAL A 7 -3.23 -6.94 -21.68
C VAL A 7 -1.70 -6.82 -21.61
N LEU A 8 -1.17 -5.78 -20.96
CA LEU A 8 0.27 -5.65 -20.72
C LEU A 8 0.79 -6.87 -19.93
N ALA A 9 0.17 -7.21 -18.80
CA ALA A 9 0.52 -8.37 -17.99
C ALA A 9 0.51 -9.70 -18.77
N ARG A 10 -0.42 -9.88 -19.72
CA ARG A 10 -0.45 -11.06 -20.60
C ARG A 10 0.70 -11.06 -21.60
N SER A 11 1.00 -9.92 -22.21
CA SER A 11 2.08 -9.81 -23.21
C SER A 11 3.47 -10.16 -22.68
N PHE A 12 3.70 -10.01 -21.37
CA PHE A 12 4.96 -10.36 -20.73
C PHE A 12 5.05 -11.83 -20.26
N ALA A 13 3.92 -12.53 -20.11
CA ALA A 13 3.87 -13.90 -19.58
C ALA A 13 4.25 -14.99 -20.62
N ASP A 14 4.02 -14.75 -21.91
CA ASP A 14 4.15 -15.76 -22.99
C ASP A 14 5.60 -16.18 -23.35
N ARG A 15 6.60 -15.94 -22.48
CA ARG A 15 8.03 -16.16 -22.80
C ARG A 15 8.87 -16.90 -21.74
N ALA A 16 8.26 -17.58 -20.78
CA ALA A 16 8.99 -18.35 -19.77
C ALA A 16 9.11 -19.83 -20.17
N ASP A 17 10.27 -20.26 -20.68
CA ASP A 17 10.60 -21.68 -20.82
C ASP A 17 12.06 -21.96 -20.44
N GLY A 18 12.28 -22.90 -19.50
CA GLY A 18 13.53 -23.64 -19.25
C GLY A 18 14.45 -23.19 -18.11
N GLY A 19 14.41 -23.90 -16.96
CA GLY A 19 15.17 -23.61 -15.73
C GLY A 19 16.49 -24.38 -15.50
N GLY A 20 17.13 -24.93 -16.53
CA GLY A 20 18.38 -25.71 -16.41
C GLY A 20 19.32 -25.50 -17.60
N LEU A 21 20.58 -25.97 -17.47
CA LEU A 21 21.53 -25.93 -18.61
C LEU A 21 20.99 -26.80 -19.73
N THR A 22 20.84 -26.23 -20.92
CA THR A 22 20.31 -26.96 -22.07
C THR A 22 21.39 -27.84 -22.68
N ARG A 23 20.96 -28.81 -23.50
CA ARG A 23 21.88 -29.61 -24.32
C ARG A 23 22.74 -28.71 -25.23
N GLU A 24 22.19 -27.62 -25.73
CA GLU A 24 22.89 -26.65 -26.57
C GLU A 24 24.01 -25.94 -25.80
N ASP A 25 23.78 -25.57 -24.55
CA ASP A 25 24.81 -24.99 -23.67
C ASP A 25 25.95 -25.98 -23.43
N GLY A 26 25.62 -27.25 -23.21
CA GLY A 26 26.59 -28.33 -23.05
C GLY A 26 27.45 -28.56 -24.30
N VAL A 27 26.83 -28.64 -25.48
CA VAL A 27 27.56 -28.78 -26.76
C VAL A 27 28.47 -27.57 -26.99
N THR A 28 27.99 -26.36 -26.70
CA THR A 28 28.75 -25.12 -26.85
C THR A 28 29.94 -25.07 -25.92
N ALA A 29 29.78 -25.51 -24.67
CA ALA A 29 30.86 -25.57 -23.69
C ALA A 29 31.95 -26.59 -24.06
N VAL A 30 31.54 -27.77 -24.53
CA VAL A 30 32.46 -28.81 -25.01
C VAL A 30 33.20 -28.35 -26.26
N ARG A 31 32.51 -27.69 -27.20
CA ARG A 31 33.12 -27.10 -28.39
C ARG A 31 34.14 -26.01 -28.04
N SER A 32 33.78 -25.09 -27.15
CA SER A 32 34.68 -24.01 -26.73
C SER A 32 35.93 -24.55 -26.04
N ALA A 33 35.82 -25.61 -25.23
CA ALA A 33 36.97 -26.25 -24.60
C ALA A 33 37.87 -26.94 -25.64
N ALA A 34 37.28 -27.61 -26.63
CA ALA A 34 38.02 -28.23 -27.73
C ALA A 34 38.73 -27.19 -28.61
N ASP A 35 38.07 -26.12 -29.01
CA ASP A 35 38.65 -25.10 -29.88
C ASP A 35 39.84 -24.39 -29.20
N LEU A 36 39.77 -24.13 -27.89
CA LEU A 36 40.81 -23.41 -27.13
C LEU A 36 41.98 -24.28 -26.69
N VAL A 37 41.75 -25.55 -26.34
CA VAL A 37 42.79 -26.43 -25.77
C VAL A 37 43.32 -27.42 -26.81
N CYS A 38 42.44 -27.94 -27.67
CA CYS A 38 42.79 -28.96 -28.65
C CYS A 38 43.13 -28.40 -30.03
N GLY A 39 42.63 -27.21 -30.40
CA GLY A 39 42.85 -26.61 -31.72
C GLY A 39 42.46 -27.57 -32.84
N SER A 40 43.45 -28.04 -33.63
CA SER A 40 43.28 -29.00 -34.74
C SER A 40 43.56 -30.47 -34.36
N CYS A 41 43.42 -30.86 -33.09
CA CYS A 41 43.67 -32.23 -32.65
C CYS A 41 42.61 -33.22 -33.17
N SER A 42 43.04 -34.17 -34.00
CA SER A 42 42.19 -35.23 -34.57
C SER A 42 41.93 -36.43 -33.64
N ARG A 43 42.52 -36.43 -32.44
CA ARG A 43 42.47 -37.54 -31.46
C ARG A 43 41.54 -37.30 -30.26
N CYS A 44 40.93 -36.11 -30.15
CA CYS A 44 40.00 -35.83 -29.04
C CYS A 44 38.61 -36.47 -29.31
N GLY A 45 38.33 -37.60 -28.67
CA GLY A 45 37.06 -38.33 -28.82
C GLY A 45 35.84 -37.64 -28.20
N ILE A 46 36.05 -36.75 -27.21
CA ILE A 46 34.95 -36.10 -26.47
C ILE A 46 34.07 -35.24 -27.38
N TYR A 47 34.66 -34.45 -28.29
CA TYR A 47 33.88 -33.62 -29.20
C TYR A 47 33.04 -34.48 -30.17
N ARG A 48 33.62 -35.55 -30.72
CA ARG A 48 32.91 -36.46 -31.64
C ARG A 48 31.77 -37.21 -30.96
N ASP A 49 31.94 -37.62 -29.70
CA ASP A 49 30.94 -38.41 -28.97
C ASP A 49 29.85 -37.54 -28.32
N SER A 50 30.14 -36.29 -27.98
CA SER A 50 29.17 -35.33 -27.40
C SER A 50 28.25 -34.67 -28.45
N VAL A 51 28.66 -34.63 -29.71
CA VAL A 51 27.87 -34.07 -30.83
C VAL A 51 26.88 -35.10 -31.42
N ARG A 52 27.03 -36.40 -31.10
CA ARG A 52 26.06 -37.43 -31.52
C ARG A 52 24.74 -37.23 -30.78
N GLU A 53 23.62 -37.38 -31.50
CA GLU A 53 22.27 -37.15 -30.97
C GLU A 53 21.93 -38.03 -29.75
N ASP A 54 22.48 -39.25 -29.69
CA ASP A 54 22.29 -40.23 -28.61
C ASP A 54 23.37 -40.21 -27.51
N GLY A 55 24.15 -39.13 -27.41
CA GLY A 55 25.30 -39.03 -26.50
C GLY A 55 24.91 -38.91 -25.02
N TYR A 56 24.66 -40.04 -24.33
CA TYR A 56 24.40 -40.10 -22.88
C TYR A 56 25.47 -39.40 -22.04
N PHE A 57 26.71 -39.36 -22.56
CA PHE A 57 27.84 -38.74 -21.87
C PHE A 57 27.69 -37.23 -21.67
N LEU A 58 27.11 -36.50 -22.63
CA LEU A 58 26.90 -35.05 -22.45
C LEU A 58 25.87 -34.77 -21.34
N TYR A 59 24.80 -35.58 -21.28
CA TYR A 59 23.80 -35.48 -20.23
C TYR A 59 24.39 -35.82 -18.84
N TYR A 60 25.22 -36.86 -18.77
CA TYR A 60 25.96 -37.20 -17.55
C TYR A 60 26.89 -36.07 -17.09
N LEU A 61 27.63 -35.45 -18.00
CA LEU A 61 28.52 -34.32 -17.69
C LEU A 61 27.74 -33.11 -17.15
N LEU A 62 26.64 -32.74 -17.80
CA LEU A 62 25.80 -31.63 -17.34
C LEU A 62 25.26 -31.91 -15.93
N ARG A 63 24.73 -33.12 -15.67
CA ARG A 63 24.25 -33.54 -14.34
C ARG A 63 25.36 -33.54 -13.29
N ALA A 64 26.55 -34.05 -13.63
CA ALA A 64 27.69 -34.08 -12.72
C ALA A 64 28.14 -32.66 -12.35
N PHE A 65 28.17 -31.74 -13.32
CA PHE A 65 28.48 -30.34 -13.08
C PHE A 65 27.40 -29.64 -12.24
N GLU A 66 26.12 -29.87 -12.52
CA GLU A 66 25.00 -29.32 -11.74
C GLU A 66 25.03 -29.78 -10.27
N GLN A 67 25.39 -31.03 -9.99
CA GLN A 67 25.43 -31.56 -8.62
C GLN A 67 26.69 -31.18 -7.86
N LYS A 68 27.85 -31.17 -8.53
CA LYS A 68 29.16 -30.96 -7.88
C LYS A 68 29.66 -29.52 -7.97
N GLY A 69 29.09 -28.68 -8.84
CA GLY A 69 29.55 -27.33 -9.15
C GLY A 69 30.85 -27.26 -9.95
N LYS A 70 31.50 -28.41 -10.21
CA LYS A 70 32.71 -28.56 -11.02
C LYS A 70 32.86 -30.00 -11.49
N LEU A 71 33.42 -30.19 -12.67
CA LEU A 71 33.86 -31.49 -13.19
C LEU A 71 35.28 -31.77 -12.70
N THR A 72 35.50 -32.99 -12.23
CA THR A 72 36.83 -33.49 -11.87
C THR A 72 37.32 -34.52 -12.89
N ARG A 73 38.56 -34.99 -12.73
CA ARG A 73 39.12 -36.06 -13.57
C ARG A 73 38.29 -37.34 -13.51
N GLU A 74 37.59 -37.60 -12.41
CA GLU A 74 36.78 -38.81 -12.22
C GLU A 74 35.50 -38.81 -13.06
N ASP A 75 35.01 -37.62 -13.43
CA ASP A 75 33.81 -37.44 -14.25
C ASP A 75 34.11 -37.61 -15.76
N MET A 76 35.38 -37.82 -16.12
CA MET A 76 35.83 -37.94 -17.50
C MET A 76 36.06 -39.41 -17.92
N PRO A 77 35.84 -39.78 -19.19
CA PRO A 77 36.05 -41.14 -19.67
C PRO A 77 37.53 -41.53 -19.58
N ARG A 78 37.81 -42.77 -19.17
CA ARG A 78 39.18 -43.29 -19.06
C ARG A 78 39.97 -43.15 -20.36
N ASN A 79 39.33 -43.48 -21.49
CA ASN A 79 39.94 -43.35 -22.82
C ASN A 79 40.39 -41.91 -23.12
N PHE A 80 39.67 -40.89 -22.63
CA PHE A 80 40.08 -39.50 -22.79
C PHE A 80 41.29 -39.15 -21.93
N LEU A 81 41.30 -39.58 -20.68
CA LEU A 81 42.42 -39.33 -19.75
C LEU A 81 43.71 -39.99 -20.22
N GLU A 82 43.62 -41.18 -20.81
CA GLU A 82 44.77 -41.93 -21.32
C GLU A 82 45.28 -41.40 -22.68
N THR A 83 44.39 -40.85 -23.52
CA THR A 83 44.74 -40.40 -24.87
C THR A 83 45.09 -38.90 -24.94
N CYS A 84 44.55 -38.08 -24.05
CA CYS A 84 44.69 -36.62 -24.08
C CYS A 84 45.84 -36.13 -23.19
N GLY A 85 46.92 -35.65 -23.82
CA GLY A 85 48.06 -35.05 -23.13
C GLY A 85 47.76 -33.72 -22.41
N GLN A 86 46.62 -33.07 -22.72
CA GLN A 86 46.18 -31.81 -22.12
C GLN A 86 44.84 -31.97 -21.38
N SER A 87 44.58 -33.15 -20.83
CA SER A 87 43.31 -33.47 -20.14
C SER A 87 43.01 -32.53 -18.96
N GLY A 88 44.03 -32.02 -18.27
CA GLY A 88 43.88 -31.05 -17.18
C GLY A 88 43.34 -29.70 -17.65
N GLU A 89 44.00 -29.09 -18.63
CA GLU A 89 43.60 -27.79 -19.20
C GLU A 89 42.21 -27.85 -19.86
N TYR A 90 41.88 -28.98 -20.48
CA TYR A 90 40.57 -29.21 -21.08
C TYR A 90 39.44 -29.20 -20.04
N ILE A 91 39.61 -29.92 -18.92
CA ILE A 91 38.64 -29.94 -17.82
C ILE A 91 38.49 -28.53 -17.22
N GLU A 92 39.59 -27.79 -17.08
CA GLU A 92 39.56 -26.43 -16.57
C GLU A 92 38.77 -25.49 -17.50
N GLN A 93 39.01 -25.54 -18.81
CA GLN A 93 38.25 -24.73 -19.76
C GLN A 93 36.79 -25.13 -19.87
N LEU A 94 36.49 -26.44 -19.77
CA LEU A 94 35.12 -26.92 -19.74
C LEU A 94 34.38 -26.40 -18.51
N ASN A 95 35.00 -26.44 -17.32
CA ASN A 95 34.46 -25.86 -16.10
C ASN A 95 34.24 -24.34 -16.21
N ARG A 96 35.18 -23.61 -16.82
CA ARG A 96 35.01 -22.16 -17.08
C ARG A 96 33.84 -21.89 -18.02
N SER A 97 33.69 -22.68 -19.07
CA SER A 97 32.61 -22.48 -20.05
C SER A 97 31.24 -22.85 -19.49
N LEU A 98 31.13 -23.97 -18.78
CA LEU A 98 29.89 -24.35 -18.08
C LEU A 98 29.56 -23.36 -16.96
N GLY A 99 30.55 -22.91 -16.19
CA GLY A 99 30.36 -21.88 -15.17
C GLY A 99 29.83 -20.56 -15.73
N ARG A 100 30.31 -20.11 -16.91
CA ARG A 100 29.75 -18.95 -17.62
C ARG A 100 28.31 -19.17 -18.07
N ALA A 101 28.00 -20.36 -18.59
CA ALA A 101 26.63 -20.69 -19.00
C ALA A 101 25.67 -20.72 -17.80
N THR A 102 26.08 -21.29 -16.66
CA THR A 102 25.30 -21.28 -15.41
C THR A 102 25.11 -19.88 -14.88
N MET A 103 26.14 -19.03 -14.91
CA MET A 103 26.02 -17.63 -14.52
C MET A 103 25.02 -16.90 -15.43
N ASN A 104 25.13 -17.04 -16.75
CA ASN A 104 24.19 -16.45 -17.70
C ASN A 104 22.76 -16.93 -17.50
N LEU A 105 22.58 -18.23 -17.22
CA LEU A 105 21.27 -18.80 -16.89
C LEU A 105 20.72 -18.24 -15.57
N ALA A 106 21.56 -18.11 -14.54
CA ALA A 106 21.16 -17.50 -13.27
C ALA A 106 20.76 -16.03 -13.45
N TRP A 107 21.47 -15.26 -14.27
CA TRP A 107 21.10 -13.89 -14.64
C TRP A 107 19.78 -13.84 -15.42
N LYS A 108 19.60 -14.76 -16.37
CA LYS A 108 18.34 -14.88 -17.13
C LYS A 108 17.17 -15.25 -16.22
N ASN A 109 17.36 -16.17 -15.29
CA ASN A 109 16.33 -16.57 -14.33
C ASN A 109 15.99 -15.44 -13.36
N ARG A 110 16.98 -14.74 -12.80
CA ARG A 110 16.73 -13.54 -11.97
C ARG A 110 15.99 -12.45 -12.76
N PHE A 111 16.30 -12.28 -14.04
CA PHE A 111 15.59 -11.34 -14.90
C PHE A 111 14.14 -11.77 -15.16
N LEU A 112 13.89 -13.07 -15.37
CA LEU A 112 12.55 -13.63 -15.53
C LEU A 112 11.74 -13.57 -14.22
N GLU A 113 12.36 -13.86 -13.08
CA GLU A 113 11.76 -13.69 -11.74
C GLU A 113 11.38 -12.23 -11.50
N SER A 114 12.27 -11.28 -11.79
CA SER A 114 11.97 -9.84 -11.72
C SER A 114 10.80 -9.46 -12.63
N ARG A 115 10.72 -10.03 -13.84
CA ARG A 115 9.61 -9.80 -14.77
C ARG A 115 8.30 -10.36 -14.24
N ASP A 116 8.29 -11.59 -13.73
CA ASP A 116 7.07 -12.24 -13.23
C ASP A 116 6.53 -11.50 -11.99
N THR A 117 7.41 -10.96 -11.13
CA THR A 117 7.04 -10.05 -10.05
C THR A 117 6.33 -8.80 -10.60
N VAL A 118 6.90 -8.13 -11.59
CA VAL A 118 6.28 -6.94 -12.22
C VAL A 118 4.92 -7.27 -12.86
N ILE A 119 4.78 -8.44 -13.49
CA ILE A 119 3.50 -8.90 -14.06
C ILE A 119 2.45 -9.09 -12.97
N SER A 120 2.80 -9.70 -11.84
CA SER A 120 1.90 -9.86 -10.70
C SER A 120 1.40 -8.50 -10.20
N GLN A 121 2.32 -7.56 -10.02
CA GLN A 121 1.99 -6.20 -9.58
C GLN A 121 1.04 -5.47 -10.56
N PHE A 122 1.22 -5.61 -11.88
CA PHE A 122 0.28 -5.03 -12.85
C PHE A 122 -1.11 -5.67 -12.82
N ARG A 123 -1.21 -6.97 -12.51
CA ARG A 123 -2.52 -7.63 -12.32
C ARG A 123 -3.20 -7.14 -11.06
N GLU A 124 -2.46 -6.96 -9.97
CA GLU A 124 -2.98 -6.38 -8.73
C GLU A 124 -3.51 -4.97 -8.96
N LEU A 125 -2.77 -4.10 -9.66
CA LEU A 125 -3.24 -2.77 -10.05
C LEU A 125 -4.54 -2.81 -10.86
N ALA A 126 -4.68 -3.77 -11.78
CA ALA A 126 -5.90 -3.91 -12.57
C ALA A 126 -7.11 -4.28 -11.69
N VAL A 127 -6.94 -5.18 -10.72
CA VAL A 127 -7.99 -5.57 -9.77
C VAL A 127 -8.39 -4.39 -8.88
N ILE A 128 -7.42 -3.63 -8.37
CA ILE A 128 -7.69 -2.44 -7.53
C ILE A 128 -8.51 -1.40 -8.30
N LEU A 129 -8.19 -1.18 -9.58
CA LEU A 129 -8.93 -0.25 -10.44
C LEU A 129 -10.35 -0.75 -10.76
N GLU A 130 -10.56 -2.06 -10.82
CA GLU A 130 -11.89 -2.66 -11.00
C GLU A 130 -12.74 -2.57 -9.71
N GLU A 131 -12.13 -2.79 -8.54
CA GLU A 131 -12.77 -2.55 -7.24
C GLU A 131 -13.22 -1.10 -7.09
N PHE A 132 -12.37 -0.13 -7.49
CA PHE A 132 -12.73 1.29 -7.51
C PHE A 132 -13.96 1.57 -8.38
N ALA A 133 -13.98 1.05 -9.61
CA ALA A 133 -15.11 1.25 -10.52
C ALA A 133 -16.43 0.71 -9.93
N ARG A 134 -16.37 -0.41 -9.20
CA ARG A 134 -17.54 -1.04 -8.57
C ARG A 134 -18.01 -0.31 -7.31
N GLN A 135 -17.10 0.22 -6.51
CA GLN A 135 -17.44 0.95 -5.27
C GLN A 135 -18.20 2.25 -5.54
N MET A 136 -18.10 2.82 -6.74
CA MET A 136 -18.90 3.99 -7.14
C MET A 136 -20.40 3.68 -7.35
N GLU A 137 -20.83 2.41 -7.36
CA GLU A 137 -22.20 2.02 -7.77
C GLU A 137 -23.17 1.61 -6.63
N ALA A 138 -22.77 1.65 -5.36
CA ALA A 138 -23.58 1.12 -4.25
C ALA A 138 -24.44 2.19 -3.53
N ALA A 139 -25.35 2.84 -4.24
CA ALA A 139 -26.31 3.76 -3.63
C ALA A 139 -27.76 3.42 -3.98
N ALA A 140 -28.63 3.39 -2.98
CA ALA A 140 -30.07 3.20 -3.17
C ALA A 140 -30.75 4.53 -3.50
N ASP A 141 -31.61 4.55 -4.52
CA ASP A 141 -32.45 5.71 -4.81
C ASP A 141 -33.63 5.77 -3.82
N VAL A 142 -33.58 6.75 -2.92
CA VAL A 142 -34.60 6.99 -1.88
C VAL A 142 -35.39 8.27 -2.15
N THR A 143 -35.36 8.79 -3.38
CA THR A 143 -35.98 10.06 -3.79
C THR A 143 -37.47 10.14 -3.41
N ALA A 144 -38.20 9.03 -3.58
CA ALA A 144 -39.64 8.96 -3.31
C ALA A 144 -40.03 9.34 -1.86
N SER A 145 -39.14 9.09 -0.90
CA SER A 145 -39.37 9.38 0.53
C SER A 145 -39.29 10.88 0.85
N GLY A 146 -38.34 11.58 0.25
CA GLY A 146 -37.98 12.97 0.60
C GLY A 146 -38.48 14.03 -0.39
N GLU A 147 -38.87 13.64 -1.60
CA GLU A 147 -39.15 14.58 -2.70
C GLU A 147 -40.27 15.57 -2.35
N LYS A 148 -41.40 15.08 -1.82
CA LYS A 148 -42.55 15.96 -1.51
C LYS A 148 -42.20 16.99 -0.44
N ALA A 149 -41.43 16.60 0.57
CA ALA A 149 -41.01 17.47 1.65
C ALA A 149 -40.04 18.56 1.15
N LEU A 150 -39.00 18.17 0.42
CA LEU A 150 -38.02 19.11 -0.14
C LEU A 150 -38.65 20.10 -1.12
N ARG A 151 -39.44 19.61 -2.08
CA ARG A 151 -40.14 20.49 -3.03
C ARG A 151 -41.06 21.48 -2.32
N ARG A 152 -41.72 21.08 -1.24
CA ARG A 152 -42.57 21.97 -0.44
C ARG A 152 -41.75 23.08 0.23
N VAL A 153 -40.68 22.75 0.94
CA VAL A 153 -39.89 23.72 1.71
C VAL A 153 -39.17 24.72 0.78
N TRP A 154 -38.55 24.24 -0.30
CA TRP A 154 -37.88 25.12 -1.27
C TRP A 154 -38.87 26.02 -2.03
N ARG A 155 -40.05 25.51 -2.40
CA ARG A 155 -41.08 26.32 -3.06
C ARG A 155 -41.58 27.46 -2.18
N GLN A 156 -41.73 27.24 -0.87
CA GLN A 156 -42.10 28.30 0.10
C GLN A 156 -41.07 29.44 0.13
N LYS A 157 -39.80 29.14 -0.20
CA LYS A 157 -38.72 30.14 -0.29
C LYS A 157 -38.43 30.61 -1.72
N LYS A 158 -39.36 30.39 -2.66
CA LYS A 158 -39.24 30.78 -4.08
C LYS A 158 -38.03 30.15 -4.79
N ILE A 159 -37.67 28.94 -4.40
CA ILE A 159 -36.71 28.09 -5.12
C ILE A 159 -37.50 26.99 -5.82
N ALA A 160 -37.30 26.85 -7.13
CA ALA A 160 -37.88 25.78 -7.92
C ALA A 160 -36.86 24.64 -8.10
N VAL A 161 -37.39 23.42 -8.20
CA VAL A 161 -36.62 22.19 -8.34
C VAL A 161 -37.00 21.57 -9.67
N THR A 162 -36.04 21.45 -10.60
CA THR A 162 -36.26 20.79 -11.89
C THR A 162 -36.04 19.29 -11.78
N ARG A 163 -34.87 18.91 -11.26
CA ARG A 163 -34.45 17.52 -11.03
C ARG A 163 -34.11 17.32 -9.56
N LEU A 164 -34.43 16.15 -9.05
CA LEU A 164 -34.09 15.75 -7.70
C LEU A 164 -33.73 14.27 -7.72
N LEU A 165 -32.60 13.94 -7.12
CA LEU A 165 -32.16 12.58 -6.84
C LEU A 165 -31.64 12.57 -5.40
N ILE A 166 -32.17 11.67 -4.58
CA ILE A 166 -31.72 11.42 -3.21
C ILE A 166 -31.16 10.01 -3.18
N LEU A 167 -29.89 9.92 -2.86
CA LEU A 167 -29.16 8.66 -2.73
C LEU A 167 -28.90 8.39 -1.25
N GLU A 168 -29.04 7.13 -0.85
CA GLU A 168 -28.63 6.62 0.46
C GLU A 168 -27.61 5.50 0.27
N TYR A 169 -26.47 5.63 0.92
CA TYR A 169 -25.37 4.67 0.90
C TYR A 169 -25.52 3.65 2.05
N GLU A 170 -24.79 2.54 1.99
CA GLU A 170 -24.87 1.46 2.98
C GLU A 170 -24.55 1.91 4.43
N ASN A 171 -23.69 2.91 4.59
CA ASN A 171 -23.34 3.50 5.89
C ASN A 171 -24.41 4.46 6.45
N GLY A 172 -25.52 4.65 5.73
CA GLY A 172 -26.60 5.59 6.07
C GLY A 172 -26.31 7.04 5.69
N GLN A 173 -25.20 7.31 4.99
CA GLN A 173 -24.94 8.61 4.39
C GLN A 173 -25.98 8.90 3.32
N ARG A 174 -26.54 10.10 3.32
CA ARG A 174 -27.44 10.56 2.26
C ARG A 174 -26.84 11.71 1.47
N GLU A 175 -27.03 11.66 0.16
CA GLU A 175 -26.66 12.71 -0.77
C GLU A 175 -27.85 13.15 -1.60
N VAL A 176 -27.92 14.44 -1.90
CA VAL A 176 -28.97 15.03 -2.73
C VAL A 176 -28.36 15.77 -3.90
N PHE A 177 -28.74 15.36 -5.10
CA PHE A 177 -28.46 16.06 -6.34
C PHE A 177 -29.73 16.78 -6.77
N ALA A 178 -29.65 18.11 -6.89
CA ALA A 178 -30.80 18.93 -7.24
C ALA A 178 -30.46 19.94 -8.34
N GLY A 179 -31.36 20.03 -9.33
CA GLY A 179 -31.40 21.15 -10.26
C GLY A 179 -32.23 22.27 -9.65
N LEU A 180 -31.58 23.38 -9.28
CA LEU A 180 -32.23 24.47 -8.54
C LEU A 180 -32.09 25.81 -9.28
N TYR A 181 -33.13 26.63 -9.17
CA TYR A 181 -33.10 28.04 -9.53
C TYR A 181 -34.08 28.87 -8.69
N ALA A 182 -33.74 30.13 -8.48
CA ALA A 182 -34.57 31.11 -7.80
C ALA A 182 -35.62 31.67 -8.77
N THR A 183 -36.90 31.50 -8.42
CA THR A 183 -38.03 32.08 -9.18
C THR A 183 -38.31 33.52 -8.79
N GLY A 184 -37.89 33.93 -7.58
CA GLY A 184 -37.95 35.31 -7.11
C GLY A 184 -36.76 36.17 -7.57
N GLY A 185 -36.82 37.48 -7.29
CA GLY A 185 -35.69 38.40 -7.53
C GLY A 185 -34.54 38.30 -6.51
N ARG A 186 -34.60 37.35 -5.56
CA ARG A 186 -33.63 37.21 -4.47
C ARG A 186 -32.92 35.86 -4.58
N CYS A 187 -31.59 35.89 -4.61
CA CYS A 187 -30.76 34.69 -4.59
C CYS A 187 -30.73 34.06 -3.19
N MET A 188 -30.37 32.79 -3.11
CA MET A 188 -30.21 32.04 -1.85
C MET A 188 -28.84 31.41 -1.81
N THR A 189 -28.20 31.34 -0.64
CA THR A 189 -26.94 30.61 -0.51
C THR A 189 -27.19 29.11 -0.46
N ALA A 190 -26.26 28.30 -0.96
CA ALA A 190 -26.34 26.85 -0.86
C ALA A 190 -26.39 26.39 0.61
N LYS A 191 -25.71 27.11 1.53
CA LYS A 191 -25.79 26.87 2.98
C LYS A 191 -27.19 27.10 3.54
N ASP A 192 -27.90 28.14 3.13
CA ASP A 192 -29.28 28.37 3.55
C ASP A 192 -30.22 27.30 3.00
N ALA A 193 -29.97 26.82 1.78
CA ALA A 193 -30.70 25.70 1.20
C ALA A 193 -30.50 24.42 2.03
N CYS A 194 -29.29 24.14 2.49
CA CYS A 194 -29.02 23.01 3.40
C CYS A 194 -29.79 23.08 4.72
N ARG A 195 -29.94 24.28 5.32
CA ARG A 195 -30.75 24.43 6.55
C ARG A 195 -32.21 24.05 6.29
N LEU A 196 -32.74 24.39 5.11
CA LEU A 196 -34.09 24.00 4.69
C LEU A 196 -34.19 22.50 4.43
N MET A 197 -33.13 21.88 3.91
CA MET A 197 -33.06 20.42 3.74
C MET A 197 -33.10 19.70 5.08
N GLY A 198 -32.35 20.16 6.09
CA GLY A 198 -32.39 19.59 7.44
C GLY A 198 -33.80 19.62 8.06
N GLN A 199 -34.59 20.66 7.77
CA GLN A 199 -35.99 20.72 8.20
C GLN A 199 -36.91 19.72 7.47
N ALA A 200 -36.56 19.33 6.24
CA ALA A 200 -37.38 18.47 5.39
C ALA A 200 -37.01 16.97 5.53
N LEU A 201 -35.72 16.66 5.59
CA LEU A 201 -35.16 15.31 5.57
C LEU A 201 -34.59 14.86 6.92
N GLY A 202 -34.52 15.77 7.90
CA GLY A 202 -33.71 15.58 9.11
C GLY A 202 -32.21 15.67 8.81
N GLY A 203 -31.40 15.68 9.86
CA GLY A 203 -29.93 15.74 9.76
C GLY A 203 -29.38 17.14 9.47
N GLN A 204 -28.06 17.27 9.62
CA GLN A 204 -27.31 18.45 9.20
C GLN A 204 -26.83 18.24 7.78
N TRP A 205 -26.90 19.27 6.93
CA TRP A 205 -26.53 19.16 5.51
C TRP A 205 -25.52 20.25 5.16
N VAL A 206 -24.61 19.94 4.24
CA VAL A 206 -23.62 20.87 3.71
C VAL A 206 -23.56 20.81 2.19
N PRO A 207 -23.28 21.93 1.50
CA PRO A 207 -23.01 21.88 0.08
C PRO A 207 -21.66 21.19 -0.16
N ALA A 208 -21.58 20.38 -1.22
CA ALA A 208 -20.32 19.77 -1.64
C ALA A 208 -19.27 20.86 -1.95
N ARG A 209 -17.99 20.59 -1.62
CA ARG A 209 -16.89 21.56 -1.74
C ARG A 209 -16.70 22.09 -3.17
N GLU A 210 -16.97 21.27 -4.16
CA GLU A 210 -16.80 21.59 -5.59
C GLU A 210 -18.06 22.25 -6.22
N GLY A 211 -19.07 22.55 -5.40
CA GLY A 211 -20.36 23.08 -5.85
C GLY A 211 -20.45 24.60 -5.91
N ARG A 212 -21.47 25.10 -6.62
CA ARG A 212 -21.82 26.52 -6.61
C ARG A 212 -22.33 26.94 -5.23
N SER A 213 -21.88 28.10 -4.75
CA SER A 213 -22.22 28.60 -3.42
C SER A 213 -23.54 29.37 -3.34
N VAL A 214 -24.10 29.80 -4.49
CA VAL A 214 -25.32 30.62 -4.56
C VAL A 214 -26.27 30.07 -5.61
N ILE A 215 -27.54 29.96 -5.24
CA ILE A 215 -28.69 29.66 -6.09
C ILE A 215 -29.21 30.96 -6.68
N THR A 216 -29.08 31.09 -7.99
CA THR A 216 -29.46 32.27 -8.78
C THR A 216 -30.69 31.97 -9.62
N ARG A 217 -31.09 32.89 -10.51
CA ARG A 217 -32.23 32.70 -11.41
C ARG A 217 -31.96 31.71 -12.55
N THR A 218 -30.68 31.42 -12.80
CA THR A 218 -30.25 30.44 -13.79
C THR A 218 -30.23 29.06 -13.14
N GLU A 219 -30.81 28.08 -13.82
CA GLU A 219 -30.77 26.68 -13.39
C GLU A 219 -29.32 26.18 -13.29
N ALA A 220 -29.05 25.50 -12.19
CA ALA A 220 -27.77 24.87 -11.95
C ALA A 220 -27.92 23.59 -11.12
N ALA A 221 -26.97 22.68 -11.29
CA ALA A 221 -26.85 21.49 -10.47
C ALA A 221 -26.16 21.83 -9.14
N TYR A 222 -26.72 21.32 -8.05
CA TYR A 222 -26.17 21.39 -6.71
C TYR A 222 -26.09 19.98 -6.13
N ARG A 223 -24.98 19.69 -5.46
CA ARG A 223 -24.78 18.48 -4.67
C ARG A 223 -24.73 18.89 -3.20
N PHE A 224 -25.56 18.23 -2.40
CA PHE A 224 -25.64 18.41 -0.96
C PHE A 224 -25.38 17.07 -0.29
N VAL A 225 -24.59 17.08 0.77
CA VAL A 225 -24.22 15.89 1.52
C VAL A 225 -24.69 16.06 2.94
N GLU A 226 -25.34 15.05 3.50
CA GLU A 226 -25.67 15.00 4.93
C GLU A 226 -24.36 14.95 5.73
N GLU A 227 -24.22 15.65 6.84
CA GLU A 227 -23.02 15.53 7.69
C GLU A 227 -23.13 14.31 8.61
N GLY A 228 -22.00 13.64 8.82
CA GLY A 228 -21.90 12.54 9.78
C GLY A 228 -22.24 12.96 11.21
N LYS A 229 -22.70 11.99 12.01
CA LYS A 229 -23.03 12.16 13.44
C LYS A 229 -21.79 12.43 14.29
N TYR A 230 -20.62 12.10 13.79
CA TYR A 230 -19.35 12.26 14.48
C TYR A 230 -18.52 13.40 13.88
N ARG A 231 -17.62 13.93 14.69
CA ARG A 231 -16.55 14.84 14.29
C ARG A 231 -15.29 14.39 15.01
N LEU A 232 -14.16 14.45 14.32
CA LEU A 232 -12.87 14.16 14.91
C LEU A 232 -12.13 15.46 15.19
N VAL A 233 -11.45 15.48 16.32
CA VAL A 233 -10.46 16.50 16.66
C VAL A 233 -9.16 15.76 16.92
N TYR A 234 -8.06 16.23 16.34
CA TYR A 234 -6.76 15.60 16.49
C TYR A 234 -5.73 16.58 17.05
N GLY A 235 -4.67 16.02 17.60
CA GLY A 235 -3.46 16.72 18.02
C GLY A 235 -2.25 15.86 17.68
N VAL A 236 -1.13 16.53 17.42
CA VAL A 236 0.10 15.88 16.98
C VAL A 236 1.27 16.42 17.78
N ALA A 237 2.09 15.51 18.28
CA ALA A 237 3.37 15.84 18.88
C ALA A 237 4.45 14.96 18.25
N GLY A 238 5.62 15.52 17.99
CA GLY A 238 6.74 14.73 17.53
C GLY A 238 8.08 15.36 17.86
N GLN A 239 9.11 14.53 17.89
CA GLN A 239 10.49 14.90 18.14
C GLN A 239 11.40 14.13 17.18
N PRO A 240 12.28 14.81 16.43
CA PRO A 240 13.25 14.12 15.60
C PRO A 240 14.29 13.41 16.46
N LYS A 241 14.90 12.38 15.90
CA LYS A 241 16.05 11.68 16.47
C LYS A 241 17.15 12.66 16.91
N GLY A 242 17.80 12.33 18.03
CA GLY A 242 18.91 13.11 18.57
C GLY A 242 20.01 13.34 17.54
N GLY A 243 20.28 14.60 17.24
CA GLY A 243 21.30 15.01 16.26
C GLY A 243 20.77 15.31 14.86
N GLU A 244 19.51 14.97 14.56
CA GLU A 244 18.83 15.31 13.32
C GLU A 244 18.00 16.60 13.47
N THR A 245 17.83 17.32 12.35
CA THR A 245 17.00 18.55 12.31
C THR A 245 15.58 18.31 11.82
N VAL A 246 15.34 17.16 11.18
CA VAL A 246 14.08 16.81 10.52
C VAL A 246 13.73 15.37 10.88
N SER A 247 12.45 15.14 11.17
CA SER A 247 11.92 13.79 11.44
C SER A 247 11.74 13.01 10.15
N GLY A 248 12.13 11.74 10.17
CA GLY A 248 11.83 10.72 9.17
C GLY A 248 10.34 10.34 9.13
N ASP A 249 9.58 10.60 10.20
CA ASP A 249 8.14 10.37 10.25
C ASP A 249 7.35 11.44 9.47
N SER A 250 6.36 11.00 8.70
CA SER A 250 5.37 11.86 8.05
C SER A 250 3.95 11.41 8.38
N PHE A 251 3.01 12.36 8.48
CA PHE A 251 1.62 12.06 8.78
C PHE A 251 0.65 12.91 7.94
N THR A 252 -0.59 12.43 7.78
CA THR A 252 -1.70 13.24 7.27
C THR A 252 -2.94 13.13 8.15
N PHE A 253 -3.71 14.21 8.16
CA PHE A 253 -5.11 14.23 8.57
C PHE A 253 -5.97 14.75 7.41
N HIS A 254 -6.62 13.83 6.70
CA HIS A 254 -7.41 14.12 5.52
C HIS A 254 -8.92 14.04 5.82
N GLY A 255 -9.56 15.20 5.99
CA GLY A 255 -11.01 15.34 6.13
C GLY A 255 -11.73 15.78 4.84
N GLY A 256 -11.15 15.50 3.67
CA GLY A 256 -11.68 15.91 2.36
C GLY A 256 -12.75 14.98 1.79
N LEU A 257 -12.83 13.75 2.28
CA LEU A 257 -13.80 12.75 1.84
C LEU A 257 -15.19 13.00 2.45
N PRO A 258 -16.28 12.87 1.68
CA PRO A 258 -17.64 13.05 2.21
C PRO A 258 -17.93 12.09 3.38
N GLY A 259 -17.91 12.63 4.60
CA GLY A 259 -18.25 11.90 5.82
C GLY A 259 -17.30 10.78 6.22
N GLN A 260 -16.06 10.84 5.73
CA GLN A 260 -14.95 10.02 6.21
C GLN A 260 -13.78 10.93 6.60
N VAL A 261 -12.98 10.48 7.56
CA VAL A 261 -11.69 11.08 7.88
C VAL A 261 -10.64 9.99 7.79
N VAL A 262 -9.56 10.29 7.08
CA VAL A 262 -8.39 9.42 7.00
C VAL A 262 -7.25 10.07 7.77
N ILE A 263 -6.61 9.30 8.63
CA ILE A 263 -5.39 9.66 9.32
C ILE A 263 -4.33 8.67 8.88
N SER A 264 -3.13 9.13 8.56
CA SER A 264 -2.02 8.23 8.30
C SER A 264 -0.76 8.65 9.02
N LEU A 265 0.05 7.66 9.34
CA LEU A 265 1.41 7.82 9.86
C LEU A 265 2.33 6.91 9.03
N SER A 266 3.42 7.46 8.53
CA SER A 266 4.42 6.74 7.77
C SER A 266 5.79 7.03 8.34
N ASP A 267 6.48 5.98 8.75
CA ASP A 267 7.89 6.06 9.14
C ASP A 267 8.76 5.61 7.95
N GLY A 268 9.70 6.48 7.58
CA GLY A 268 10.67 6.22 6.52
C GLY A 268 11.92 5.59 7.09
N MET A 269 12.35 4.44 6.56
CA MET A 269 13.56 3.75 7.04
C MET A 269 14.79 4.69 7.05
N GLY A 270 15.41 4.83 8.22
CA GLY A 270 16.61 5.67 8.41
C GLY A 270 16.31 6.89 9.28
N SER A 271 17.03 7.99 9.07
CA SER A 271 16.76 9.24 9.78
C SER A 271 17.12 10.47 8.93
N GLY A 272 16.56 11.63 9.28
CA GLY A 272 16.86 12.91 8.63
C GLY A 272 16.16 13.11 7.28
N GLU A 273 16.74 13.96 6.42
CA GLU A 273 16.07 14.44 5.20
C GLU A 273 15.70 13.34 4.19
N THR A 274 16.46 12.25 4.13
CA THR A 274 16.17 11.16 3.18
C THR A 274 14.94 10.37 3.61
N ALA A 275 14.87 9.98 4.89
CA ALA A 275 13.71 9.31 5.47
C ALA A 275 12.45 10.20 5.36
N SER A 276 12.58 11.48 5.70
CA SER A 276 11.49 12.47 5.61
C SER A 276 10.94 12.61 4.18
N ARG A 277 11.83 12.61 3.17
CA ARG A 277 11.42 12.68 1.77
C ARG A 277 10.72 11.38 1.31
N GLU A 278 11.13 10.23 1.82
CA GLU A 278 10.52 8.95 1.49
C GLU A 278 9.13 8.82 2.09
N SER A 279 9.00 9.01 3.41
CA SER A 279 7.70 8.99 4.10
C SER A 279 6.77 10.10 3.59
N GLY A 280 7.29 11.29 3.29
CA GLY A 280 6.53 12.40 2.72
C GLY A 280 5.90 12.05 1.38
N ARG A 281 6.64 11.40 0.47
CA ARG A 281 6.10 10.94 -0.83
C ARG A 281 4.99 9.90 -0.67
N VAL A 282 5.11 9.02 0.32
CA VAL A 282 4.09 8.02 0.64
C VAL A 282 2.80 8.70 1.07
N VAL A 283 2.89 9.65 2.00
CA VAL A 283 1.76 10.42 2.51
C VAL A 283 1.11 11.27 1.40
N GLU A 284 1.92 11.98 0.59
CA GLU A 284 1.43 12.76 -0.56
C GLU A 284 0.66 11.90 -1.55
N LEU A 285 1.18 10.71 -1.89
CA LEU A 285 0.51 9.79 -2.81
C LEU A 285 -0.82 9.27 -2.21
N VAL A 286 -0.85 8.97 -0.92
CA VAL A 286 -2.10 8.60 -0.22
C VAL A 286 -3.12 9.74 -0.32
N GLU A 287 -2.73 10.98 -0.03
CA GLU A 287 -3.62 12.14 -0.10
C GLU A 287 -4.16 12.38 -1.51
N GLU A 288 -3.32 12.26 -2.54
CA GLU A 288 -3.74 12.41 -3.94
C GLU A 288 -4.76 11.33 -4.31
N LEU A 289 -4.48 10.07 -4.00
CA LEU A 289 -5.39 8.96 -4.32
C LEU A 289 -6.72 9.10 -3.59
N LEU A 290 -6.72 9.42 -2.30
CA LEU A 290 -7.95 9.72 -1.55
C LEU A 290 -8.68 10.92 -2.15
N GLY A 291 -7.96 11.99 -2.51
CA GLY A 291 -8.52 13.18 -3.15
C GLY A 291 -9.18 12.90 -4.51
N THR A 292 -8.69 11.90 -5.25
CA THR A 292 -9.32 11.44 -6.50
C THR A 292 -10.50 10.49 -6.30
N GLY A 293 -10.82 10.13 -5.06
CA GLY A 293 -11.99 9.32 -4.69
C GLY A 293 -11.70 7.83 -4.50
N PHE A 294 -10.43 7.41 -4.49
CA PHE A 294 -10.10 6.02 -4.16
C PHE A 294 -10.54 5.70 -2.74
N SER A 295 -11.03 4.47 -2.53
CA SER A 295 -11.22 3.98 -1.17
C SER A 295 -9.86 3.87 -0.46
N PRO A 296 -9.79 4.06 0.86
CA PRO A 296 -8.55 3.98 1.61
C PRO A 296 -7.78 2.66 1.38
N ARG A 297 -8.50 1.55 1.29
CA ARG A 297 -7.91 0.23 0.97
C ARG A 297 -7.28 0.20 -0.41
N ALA A 298 -7.96 0.73 -1.42
CA ALA A 298 -7.44 0.79 -2.78
C ALA A 298 -6.23 1.71 -2.89
N ALA A 299 -6.29 2.88 -2.24
CA ALA A 299 -5.18 3.84 -2.17
C ALA A 299 -3.93 3.19 -1.55
N LEU A 300 -4.09 2.52 -0.40
CA LEU A 300 -2.99 1.84 0.29
C LEU A 300 -2.35 0.74 -0.56
N LYS A 301 -3.16 -0.11 -1.19
CA LYS A 301 -2.67 -1.16 -2.08
C LYS A 301 -1.90 -0.54 -3.27
N MET A 302 -2.43 0.53 -3.88
CA MET A 302 -1.73 1.20 -4.99
C MET A 302 -0.41 1.82 -4.55
N VAL A 303 -0.37 2.47 -3.39
CA VAL A 303 0.87 3.05 -2.84
C VAL A 303 1.92 1.95 -2.65
N ASN A 304 1.55 0.84 -2.01
CA ASN A 304 2.46 -0.30 -1.82
C ASN A 304 2.98 -0.84 -3.17
N THR A 305 2.09 -1.05 -4.14
CA THR A 305 2.49 -1.53 -5.47
C THR A 305 3.40 -0.53 -6.22
N VAL A 306 3.12 0.78 -6.14
CA VAL A 306 3.94 1.81 -6.77
C VAL A 306 5.34 1.85 -6.14
N LEU A 307 5.44 1.76 -4.81
CA LEU A 307 6.71 1.70 -4.09
C LEU A 307 7.53 0.46 -4.49
N LEU A 308 6.88 -0.70 -4.61
CA LEU A 308 7.52 -1.95 -5.07
C LEU A 308 8.01 -1.88 -6.52
N LEU A 309 7.36 -1.08 -7.38
CA LEU A 309 7.70 -0.95 -8.81
C LEU A 309 8.74 0.15 -9.08
N ALA A 310 8.89 1.14 -8.21
CA ALA A 310 9.65 2.36 -8.47
C ALA A 310 11.18 2.24 -8.33
N GLY A 311 11.76 1.17 -7.76
CA GLY A 311 13.22 1.09 -7.65
C GLY A 311 13.82 -0.17 -7.00
N GLY A 312 15.09 -0.43 -7.33
CA GLY A 312 15.87 -1.62 -6.94
C GLY A 312 16.47 -1.60 -5.53
N GLU A 313 16.16 -0.58 -4.72
CA GLU A 313 16.28 -0.60 -3.27
C GLU A 313 14.85 -0.63 -2.74
N GLN A 314 14.51 -1.65 -1.95
CA GLN A 314 13.21 -1.70 -1.29
C GLN A 314 13.09 -0.43 -0.44
N HIS A 315 12.13 0.45 -0.73
CA HIS A 315 11.79 1.58 0.13
C HIS A 315 10.75 1.08 1.15
N PRO A 316 11.17 0.52 2.30
CA PRO A 316 10.29 -0.13 3.23
C PRO A 316 9.81 0.95 4.21
N ALA A 317 9.05 1.93 3.70
CA ALA A 317 8.37 2.87 4.57
C ALA A 317 7.17 2.16 5.18
N THR A 318 7.03 2.25 6.49
CA THR A 318 5.83 1.76 7.16
C THR A 318 4.66 2.68 6.83
N LEU A 319 3.44 2.16 6.82
CA LEU A 319 2.26 2.98 6.64
C LEU A 319 1.11 2.44 7.48
N ASP A 320 0.69 3.26 8.44
CA ASP A 320 -0.53 3.09 9.21
C ASP A 320 -1.60 4.02 8.66
N LEU A 321 -2.78 3.47 8.35
CA LEU A 321 -3.92 4.24 7.86
C LEU A 321 -5.14 3.93 8.73
N ALA A 322 -5.65 4.95 9.41
CA ALA A 322 -6.89 4.93 10.17
C ALA A 322 -7.99 5.66 9.39
N CYS A 323 -8.99 4.93 8.90
CA CYS A 323 -10.17 5.52 8.27
C CYS A 323 -11.36 5.46 9.23
N VAL A 324 -11.94 6.61 9.53
CA VAL A 324 -13.13 6.70 10.38
C VAL A 324 -14.32 7.17 9.55
N ASP A 325 -15.36 6.35 9.51
CA ASP A 325 -16.67 6.74 8.99
C ASP A 325 -17.40 7.63 10.01
N LEU A 326 -17.71 8.87 9.62
CA LEU A 326 -18.33 9.85 10.51
C LEU A 326 -19.84 9.63 10.71
N TYR A 327 -20.51 8.76 9.97
CA TYR A 327 -21.93 8.43 10.16
C TYR A 327 -22.09 7.26 11.11
N SER A 328 -21.32 6.21 10.86
CA SER A 328 -21.39 4.98 11.63
C SER A 328 -20.46 5.03 12.84
N GLY A 329 -19.37 5.79 12.81
CA GLY A 329 -18.33 5.74 13.84
C GLY A 329 -17.46 4.48 13.73
N VAL A 330 -17.49 3.77 12.60
CA VAL A 330 -16.61 2.62 12.38
C VAL A 330 -15.21 3.12 12.02
N LEU A 331 -14.21 2.65 12.76
CA LEU A 331 -12.79 2.77 12.47
C LEU A 331 -12.34 1.53 11.70
N GLU A 332 -11.67 1.75 10.58
CA GLU A 332 -10.92 0.74 9.84
C GLU A 332 -9.44 1.11 9.88
N MET A 333 -8.65 0.27 10.53
CA MET A 333 -7.19 0.37 10.55
C MET A 333 -6.61 -0.52 9.46
N MET A 334 -5.64 0.01 8.74
CA MET A 334 -4.89 -0.70 7.71
C MET A 334 -3.40 -0.48 7.98
N LYS A 335 -2.71 -1.54 8.36
CA LYS A 335 -1.31 -1.48 8.79
C LYS A 335 -0.40 -2.19 7.80
N LEU A 336 0.69 -1.52 7.44
CA LEU A 336 1.82 -2.06 6.67
C LEU A 336 3.11 -1.86 7.49
N GLY A 337 3.50 -2.87 8.27
CA GLY A 337 4.75 -2.86 9.05
C GLY A 337 4.84 -1.78 10.14
N ALA A 338 3.71 -1.18 10.53
CA ALA A 338 3.66 -0.07 11.48
C ALA A 338 3.40 -0.53 12.93
N ALA A 339 3.76 0.31 13.90
CA ALA A 339 3.52 0.13 15.32
C ALA A 339 2.01 -0.07 15.67
N PRO A 340 1.69 -0.68 16.83
CA PRO A 340 0.32 -0.83 17.31
C PRO A 340 -0.39 0.51 17.50
N THR A 341 -1.71 0.52 17.25
CA THR A 341 -2.58 1.67 17.55
C THR A 341 -3.34 1.41 18.85
N PHE A 342 -3.43 2.42 19.71
CA PHE A 342 -4.14 2.32 20.98
C PHE A 342 -5.51 2.96 20.86
N VAL A 343 -6.56 2.27 21.33
CA VAL A 343 -7.93 2.79 21.33
C VAL A 343 -8.46 2.80 22.77
N ARG A 344 -8.70 3.99 23.30
CA ARG A 344 -9.36 4.17 24.61
C ARG A 344 -10.88 4.24 24.40
N GLY A 345 -11.59 3.24 24.91
CA GLY A 345 -13.06 3.20 24.98
C GLY A 345 -13.56 3.53 26.39
N GLU A 346 -14.74 3.04 26.78
CA GLU A 346 -15.20 3.08 28.18
C GLU A 346 -14.46 2.04 29.04
N ASP A 347 -14.28 0.82 28.49
CA ASP A 347 -13.74 -0.37 29.17
C ASP A 347 -12.22 -0.35 29.40
N GLY A 348 -11.51 0.66 28.90
CA GLY A 348 -10.06 0.79 29.02
C GLY A 348 -9.36 1.06 27.70
N VAL A 349 -8.04 0.83 27.67
CA VAL A 349 -7.20 0.95 26.48
C VAL A 349 -7.05 -0.42 25.82
N GLU A 350 -7.37 -0.51 24.54
CA GLU A 350 -7.20 -1.71 23.72
C GLU A 350 -6.12 -1.46 22.66
N LEU A 351 -5.36 -2.49 22.34
CA LEU A 351 -4.31 -2.45 21.32
C LEU A 351 -4.83 -3.07 20.02
N LEU A 352 -4.62 -2.36 18.91
CA LEU A 352 -4.86 -2.82 17.55
C LEU A 352 -3.52 -3.04 16.87
N GLU A 353 -3.10 -4.30 16.74
CA GLU A 353 -1.80 -4.70 16.18
C GLU A 353 -1.94 -5.70 15.03
N THR A 354 -0.91 -5.78 14.19
CA THR A 354 -0.82 -6.82 13.16
C THR A 354 -0.21 -8.07 13.75
N GLY A 355 -0.88 -9.23 13.62
CA GLY A 355 -0.25 -10.51 13.92
C GLY A 355 1.03 -10.71 13.08
N GLU A 356 2.00 -11.47 13.60
CA GLU A 356 3.29 -11.71 12.96
C GLU A 356 3.13 -12.15 11.50
N LEU A 357 3.81 -11.45 10.58
CA LEU A 357 3.94 -11.91 9.20
C LEU A 357 4.81 -13.17 9.19
N PRO A 358 4.30 -14.32 8.70
CA PRO A 358 5.10 -15.54 8.68
C PRO A 358 6.35 -15.35 7.82
N VAL A 359 7.51 -15.63 8.43
CA VAL A 359 8.82 -15.55 7.79
C VAL A 359 8.83 -16.37 6.50
N GLY A 360 9.05 -15.72 5.36
CA GLY A 360 9.21 -16.38 4.06
C GLY A 360 8.20 -16.00 2.97
N VAL A 361 7.19 -15.17 3.25
CA VAL A 361 6.26 -14.69 2.22
C VAL A 361 6.78 -13.37 1.62
N VAL A 362 7.68 -13.49 0.64
CA VAL A 362 7.96 -12.39 -0.30
C VAL A 362 6.92 -12.48 -1.41
N GLY A 363 5.75 -11.88 -1.19
CA GLY A 363 4.68 -11.85 -2.19
C GLY A 363 3.36 -11.37 -1.61
N GLY A 364 3.02 -10.10 -1.87
CA GLY A 364 1.72 -9.50 -1.55
C GLY A 364 1.47 -9.35 -0.05
N LEU A 365 2.05 -8.32 0.57
CA LEU A 365 1.59 -7.88 1.90
C LEU A 365 0.20 -7.28 1.72
N GLU A 366 -0.85 -8.10 1.90
CA GLU A 366 -2.19 -7.56 2.07
C GLU A 366 -2.19 -6.76 3.37
N PRO A 367 -2.65 -5.48 3.35
CA PRO A 367 -2.74 -4.71 4.56
C PRO A 367 -3.68 -5.40 5.54
N VAL A 368 -3.25 -5.55 6.79
CA VAL A 368 -4.08 -6.12 7.85
C VAL A 368 -5.21 -5.14 8.13
N LEU A 369 -6.45 -5.57 7.89
CA LEU A 369 -7.64 -4.78 8.14
C LEU A 369 -8.20 -5.11 9.52
N LEU A 370 -8.16 -4.13 10.42
CA LEU A 370 -8.82 -4.22 11.73
C LEU A 370 -10.00 -3.27 11.74
N SER A 371 -11.16 -3.71 12.21
CA SER A 371 -12.35 -2.87 12.31
C SER A 371 -12.80 -2.76 13.75
N LYS A 372 -13.13 -1.54 14.18
CA LYS A 372 -13.62 -1.25 15.53
C LYS A 372 -14.71 -0.20 15.50
N LYS A 373 -15.74 -0.40 16.34
CA LYS A 373 -16.78 0.61 16.56
C LYS A 373 -16.28 1.64 17.55
N LEU A 374 -16.27 2.91 17.13
CA LEU A 374 -16.03 4.05 18.01
C LEU A 374 -17.35 4.67 18.45
N TRP A 375 -17.35 5.14 19.69
CA TRP A 375 -18.41 5.91 20.31
C TRP A 375 -17.94 7.32 20.66
N GLU A 376 -18.85 8.13 21.16
CA GLU A 376 -18.50 9.44 21.70
C GLU A 376 -17.46 9.28 22.83
N GLU A 377 -16.53 10.24 22.94
CA GLU A 377 -15.43 10.22 23.90
C GLU A 377 -14.42 9.08 23.73
N ASN A 378 -14.50 8.29 22.65
CA ASN A 378 -13.44 7.36 22.32
C ASN A 378 -12.22 8.10 21.77
N TRP A 379 -11.04 7.53 22.04
CA TRP A 379 -9.77 8.07 21.56
C TRP A 379 -9.02 7.03 20.75
N VAL A 380 -8.38 7.48 19.69
CA VAL A 380 -7.48 6.69 18.85
C VAL A 380 -6.11 7.36 18.93
N ILE A 381 -5.09 6.61 19.32
CA ILE A 381 -3.72 7.08 19.49
C ILE A 381 -2.82 6.25 18.57
N LEU A 382 -2.26 6.89 17.55
CA LEU A 382 -1.26 6.29 16.66
C LEU A 382 0.11 6.80 17.12
N VAL A 383 1.10 5.92 17.11
CA VAL A 383 2.49 6.22 17.48
C VAL A 383 3.45 5.66 16.45
N SER A 384 4.60 6.29 16.24
CA SER A 384 5.72 5.65 15.55
C SER A 384 6.41 4.65 16.48
N ASP A 385 7.20 3.75 15.90
CA ASP A 385 8.02 2.80 16.66
C ASP A 385 9.02 3.50 17.59
N GLY A 386 9.53 4.67 17.23
CA GLY A 386 10.42 5.47 18.08
C GLY A 386 9.82 5.81 19.45
N ILE A 387 8.49 5.96 19.56
CA ILE A 387 7.81 6.15 20.85
C ILE A 387 7.91 4.89 21.70
N LEU A 388 7.62 3.73 21.11
CA LEU A 388 7.71 2.45 21.81
C LEU A 388 9.17 2.15 22.16
N ASP A 389 10.11 2.43 21.26
CA ASP A 389 11.52 2.13 21.44
C ASP A 389 12.22 2.94 22.51
N ALA A 390 11.68 4.11 22.85
CA ALA A 390 12.13 4.91 23.98
C ALA A 390 11.70 4.31 25.34
N LEU A 391 10.67 3.46 25.39
CA LEU A 391 10.14 2.92 26.64
C LEU A 391 11.03 1.81 27.22
N PRO A 392 11.12 1.71 28.56
CA PRO A 392 11.92 0.69 29.22
C PRO A 392 11.24 -0.68 29.22
N GLY A 393 12.05 -1.74 29.29
CA GLY A 393 11.57 -3.12 29.40
C GLY A 393 11.32 -3.80 28.06
N ASP A 394 10.94 -5.08 28.12
CA ASP A 394 10.68 -5.90 26.94
C ASP A 394 9.22 -5.76 26.45
N GLU A 395 8.28 -5.46 27.36
CA GLU A 395 6.84 -5.31 27.08
C GLU A 395 6.46 -3.82 26.93
N LYS A 396 7.04 -3.16 25.92
CA LYS A 396 6.93 -1.69 25.74
C LYS A 396 5.49 -1.23 25.49
N GLU A 397 4.72 -2.03 24.78
CA GLU A 397 3.31 -1.76 24.47
C GLU A 397 2.45 -1.75 25.75
N LEU A 398 2.76 -2.63 26.71
CA LEU A 398 2.06 -2.67 27.99
C LEU A 398 2.39 -1.45 28.86
N VAL A 399 3.65 -1.00 28.86
CA VAL A 399 4.05 0.23 29.56
C VAL A 399 3.27 1.44 29.04
N LEU A 400 3.18 1.58 27.71
CA LEU A 400 2.41 2.68 27.10
C LEU A 400 0.91 2.55 27.41
N ARG A 401 0.37 1.34 27.38
CA ARG A 401 -1.02 1.08 27.75
C ARG A 401 -1.32 1.52 29.19
N GLU A 402 -0.50 1.14 30.15
CA GLU A 402 -0.67 1.52 31.56
C GLU A 402 -0.63 3.05 31.75
N PHE A 403 0.29 3.72 31.05
CA PHE A 403 0.33 5.18 31.01
C PHE A 403 -0.97 5.77 30.48
N LEU A 404 -1.47 5.28 29.34
CA LEU A 404 -2.71 5.73 28.72
C LEU A 404 -3.94 5.42 29.58
N GLU A 405 -3.94 4.34 30.37
CA GLU A 405 -5.02 4.04 31.32
C GLU A 405 -5.08 5.04 32.47
N GLY A 406 -3.92 5.55 32.92
CA GLY A 406 -3.78 6.56 33.98
C GLY A 406 -3.81 8.02 33.50
N ALA A 407 -3.77 8.27 32.19
CA ALA A 407 -3.67 9.61 31.61
C ALA A 407 -4.95 10.45 31.79
N GLN A 408 -4.78 11.77 31.82
CA GLN A 408 -5.90 12.70 31.82
C GLN A 408 -6.34 13.02 30.39
N TYR A 409 -7.56 12.63 30.03
CA TYR A 409 -8.11 12.86 28.70
C TYR A 409 -8.80 14.22 28.62
N GLY A 410 -8.18 15.15 27.90
CA GLY A 410 -8.65 16.53 27.72
C GLY A 410 -8.62 16.98 26.27
N GLN A 411 -7.66 17.83 25.92
CA GLN A 411 -7.43 18.25 24.54
C GLN A 411 -6.51 17.26 23.82
N PRO A 412 -6.79 16.88 22.55
CA PRO A 412 -5.94 15.95 21.81
C PRO A 412 -4.48 16.36 21.70
N GLN A 413 -4.21 17.64 21.50
CA GLN A 413 -2.84 18.16 21.44
C GLN A 413 -2.07 17.90 22.75
N GLN A 414 -2.72 18.15 23.89
CA GLN A 414 -2.11 17.94 25.20
C GLN A 414 -1.82 16.45 25.45
N LEU A 415 -2.75 15.56 25.10
CA LEU A 415 -2.51 14.11 25.24
C LEU A 415 -1.32 13.66 24.37
N ALA A 416 -1.21 14.15 23.13
CA ALA A 416 -0.07 13.81 22.27
C ALA A 416 1.26 14.29 22.88
N GLU A 417 1.29 15.51 23.44
CA GLU A 417 2.46 16.07 24.13
C GLU A 417 2.80 15.30 25.42
N ASP A 418 1.80 14.87 26.20
CA ASP A 418 1.98 14.09 27.41
C ASP A 418 2.59 12.71 27.10
N VAL A 419 2.11 12.04 26.04
CA VAL A 419 2.67 10.75 25.58
C VAL A 419 4.11 10.92 25.11
N LEU A 420 4.38 11.93 24.29
CA LEU A 420 5.74 12.22 23.81
C LEU A 420 6.68 12.55 24.97
N GLY A 421 6.23 13.37 25.92
CA GLY A 421 6.96 13.73 27.12
C GLY A 421 7.25 12.54 28.03
N PHE A 422 6.31 11.61 28.15
CA PHE A 422 6.50 10.35 28.87
C PHE A 422 7.60 9.50 28.22
N ALA A 423 7.54 9.26 26.90
CA ALA A 423 8.56 8.51 26.16
C ALA A 423 9.95 9.18 26.28
N SER A 424 10.00 10.51 26.15
CA SER A 424 11.23 11.30 26.25
C SER A 424 11.83 11.33 27.67
N SER A 425 11.06 10.97 28.70
CA SER A 425 11.56 10.97 30.08
C SER A 425 12.58 9.86 30.38
N PHE A 426 12.65 8.84 29.51
CA PHE A 426 13.52 7.68 29.67
C PHE A 426 14.90 7.82 29.00
N GLY A 427 15.13 8.89 28.22
CA GLY A 427 16.44 9.15 27.61
C GLY A 427 16.37 10.06 26.39
N GLU A 428 17.50 10.22 25.71
CA GLU A 428 17.54 10.93 24.42
C GLU A 428 16.81 10.12 23.33
N ALA A 429 16.15 10.84 22.42
CA ALA A 429 15.47 10.27 21.26
C ALA A 429 16.46 9.50 20.37
N ARG A 430 16.38 8.16 20.43
CA ARG A 430 17.22 7.27 19.60
C ARG A 430 16.68 7.11 18.19
N ASP A 431 15.40 7.38 18.03
CA ASP A 431 14.69 7.38 16.77
C ASP A 431 13.71 8.55 16.69
N ASP A 432 13.12 8.73 15.52
CA ASP A 432 12.05 9.70 15.28
C ASP A 432 10.78 9.30 16.05
N MET A 433 10.25 10.22 16.83
CA MET A 433 9.09 9.98 17.70
C MET A 433 7.92 10.82 17.22
N THR A 434 6.79 10.18 16.90
CA THR A 434 5.55 10.84 16.50
C THR A 434 4.34 10.24 17.19
N VAL A 435 3.44 11.09 17.67
CA VAL A 435 2.18 10.73 18.32
C VAL A 435 1.04 11.51 17.66
N LEU A 436 0.01 10.80 17.20
CA LEU A 436 -1.27 11.35 16.75
C LEU A 436 -2.35 10.93 17.75
N ALA A 437 -2.91 11.89 18.47
CA ALA A 437 -4.05 11.66 19.35
C ALA A 437 -5.32 12.18 18.70
N VAL A 438 -6.34 11.34 18.60
CA VAL A 438 -7.61 11.65 17.92
C VAL A 438 -8.76 11.39 18.87
N ARG A 439 -9.60 12.39 19.09
CA ARG A 439 -10.82 12.30 19.90
C ARG A 439 -12.06 12.30 19.02
N VAL A 440 -12.95 11.34 19.29
CA VAL A 440 -14.25 11.22 18.65
C VAL A 440 -15.30 11.99 19.43
N TRP A 441 -15.94 12.95 18.76
CA TRP A 441 -17.06 13.72 19.31
C TRP A 441 -18.32 13.44 18.53
N LYS A 442 -19.45 13.41 19.23
CA LYS A 442 -20.76 13.40 18.58
C LYS A 442 -21.19 14.84 18.30
N ARG A 443 -21.85 15.07 17.16
CA ARG A 443 -22.45 16.34 16.81
C ARG A 443 -23.85 16.39 17.42
N ASP A 444 -24.12 17.47 18.16
CA ASP A 444 -25.45 17.80 18.70
C ASP A 444 -26.46 18.18 17.62
#